data_AF-A0A8B5XKT2-F1
#
_entry.id   AF-A0A8B5XKT2-F1
#
_cell.length_a   1.000
_cell.length_b   1.000
_cell.length_c   1.000
_cell.angle_alpha   90.00
_cell.angle_beta   90.00
_cell.angle_gamma   90.00
#
_symmetry.space_group_name_H-M   'P 1'
#
loop_
_entity.id
_entity.type
_entity.pdbx_description
1 polymer ?
#
loop_
_entity_poly.entity_id
_entity_poly.type
_entity_poly.pdbx_seq_one_letter_code
_entity_poly.pdbx_strand_id
1 'polypeptide(L)'
;GVTLSEIHGQFARVLNGLPELSDFHFSFNRKSAPGFSDLTIPFEVTVNSMPSTNIHAFIGRNGCGKTTILNGMIGAITNPENNEYFFSENNRLIESRIPKGYFRSLVSVSFSAFDPFTPPKEQPDPAKGTQYFYIGLKNAASNSLKSLGDLRLEFISAFIGCMRVDRKRQLWLEAIKKLSSDENFSNMELISLISKYEELRRNEPQIQVDDDKFTKLFYDNIQK
;
A
#
# COMPACT_ATOMS: atom_id res chain seq x y z
N GLY A 1 4.42 -0.33 -20.39
CA GLY A 1 5.89 -0.26 -20.30
C GLY A 1 6.33 -1.27 -19.26
N VAL A 2 7.43 -1.96 -19.51
CA VAL A 2 8.03 -2.94 -18.59
C VAL A 2 8.68 -2.21 -17.42
N THR A 3 8.48 -2.72 -16.20
CA THR A 3 9.06 -2.16 -14.95
C THR A 3 10.40 -2.82 -14.60
N LEU A 4 11.27 -2.13 -13.87
CA LEU A 4 12.52 -2.70 -13.36
C LEU A 4 12.29 -3.92 -12.47
N SER A 5 11.20 -3.95 -11.70
CA SER A 5 10.78 -5.11 -10.91
C SER A 5 10.47 -6.33 -11.78
N GLU A 6 9.79 -6.14 -12.92
CA GLU A 6 9.54 -7.21 -13.89
C GLU A 6 10.84 -7.66 -14.56
N ILE A 7 11.81 -6.76 -14.79
CA ILE A 7 13.14 -7.11 -15.34
C ILE A 7 13.95 -7.95 -14.34
N HIS A 8 14.10 -7.48 -13.10
CA HIS A 8 14.90 -8.15 -12.06
C HIS A 8 14.25 -9.43 -11.53
N GLY A 9 12.92 -9.49 -11.49
CA GLY A 9 12.18 -10.67 -11.04
C GLY A 9 11.77 -11.59 -12.19
N GLN A 10 10.66 -11.24 -12.84
CA GLN A 10 9.93 -12.12 -13.75
C GLN A 10 10.73 -12.45 -15.03
N PHE A 11 11.28 -11.46 -15.72
CA PHE A 11 11.95 -11.64 -17.01
C PHE A 11 13.32 -12.27 -16.90
N ALA A 12 14.17 -11.82 -15.96
CA ALA A 12 15.47 -12.46 -15.72
C ALA A 12 15.31 -13.97 -15.46
N ARG A 13 14.21 -14.38 -14.82
CA ARG A 13 13.95 -15.78 -14.48
C ARG A 13 13.34 -16.60 -15.60
N VAL A 14 12.37 -16.05 -16.34
CA VAL A 14 11.82 -16.71 -17.54
C VAL A 14 12.93 -16.96 -18.56
N LEU A 15 13.86 -16.00 -18.73
CA LEU A 15 15.03 -16.16 -19.59
C LEU A 15 15.99 -17.28 -19.10
N ASN A 16 15.99 -17.58 -17.80
CA ASN A 16 16.77 -18.66 -17.18
C ASN A 16 15.97 -19.96 -16.98
N GLY A 17 14.75 -20.07 -17.53
CA GLY A 17 13.90 -21.27 -17.45
C GLY A 17 13.27 -21.53 -16.07
N LEU A 18 13.22 -20.50 -15.20
CA LEU A 18 12.67 -20.59 -13.85
C LEU A 18 11.19 -20.15 -13.80
N PRO A 19 10.39 -20.61 -12.81
CA PRO A 19 8.99 -20.23 -12.65
C PRO A 19 8.78 -18.71 -12.49
N GLU A 20 7.63 -18.23 -12.97
CA GLU A 20 7.20 -16.81 -12.99
C GLU A 20 7.05 -16.20 -11.57
N LEU A 21 6.68 -17.02 -10.58
CA LEU A 21 6.66 -16.65 -9.16
C LEU A 21 7.93 -17.15 -8.46
N SER A 22 8.58 -16.27 -7.70
CA SER A 22 9.83 -16.55 -7.00
C SER A 22 9.70 -16.33 -5.51
N ASP A 23 10.37 -17.17 -4.73
CA ASP A 23 10.61 -16.89 -3.31
C ASP A 23 11.34 -15.56 -3.16
N PHE A 24 11.01 -14.80 -2.12
CA PHE A 24 11.69 -13.55 -1.79
C PHE A 24 12.58 -13.75 -0.57
N HIS A 25 13.87 -13.46 -0.71
CA HIS A 25 14.86 -13.56 0.36
C HIS A 25 15.65 -12.26 0.44
N PHE A 26 15.22 -11.36 1.32
CA PHE A 26 15.87 -10.07 1.51
C PHE A 26 15.91 -9.69 2.98
N SER A 27 16.81 -8.78 3.34
CA SER A 27 16.92 -8.26 4.70
C SER A 27 16.70 -6.76 4.72
N PHE A 28 15.98 -6.27 5.74
CA PHE A 28 16.07 -4.87 6.14
C PHE A 28 17.27 -4.69 7.07
N ASN A 29 18.09 -3.70 6.79
CA ASN A 29 19.28 -3.37 7.57
C ASN A 29 19.21 -1.94 8.08
N ARG A 30 19.53 -1.79 9.37
CA ARG A 30 19.88 -0.53 10.02
C ARG A 30 21.33 -0.63 10.50
N LYS A 31 22.21 0.22 10.00
CA LYS A 31 23.65 0.21 10.32
C LYS A 31 24.12 1.60 10.70
N SER A 32 24.83 1.73 11.82
CA SER A 32 25.43 2.99 12.27
C SER A 32 24.47 4.19 12.35
N ALA A 33 23.17 3.92 12.54
CA ALA A 33 22.16 4.96 12.68
C ALA A 33 22.28 5.64 14.05
N PRO A 34 22.49 6.97 14.13
CA PRO A 34 22.70 7.67 15.40
C PRO A 34 21.56 7.43 16.40
N GLY A 35 21.91 7.08 17.64
CA GLY A 35 20.95 6.81 18.72
C GLY A 35 20.23 5.46 18.61
N PHE A 36 20.61 4.61 17.66
CA PHE A 36 20.05 3.27 17.48
C PHE A 36 21.13 2.20 17.41
N SER A 37 20.80 1.00 17.88
CA SER A 37 21.65 -0.18 17.64
C SER A 37 21.52 -0.65 16.21
N ASP A 38 22.57 -1.28 15.69
CA ASP A 38 22.49 -2.04 14.45
C ASP A 38 21.40 -3.11 14.55
N LEU A 39 20.73 -3.36 13.42
CA LEU A 39 19.60 -4.28 13.32
C LEU A 39 19.52 -4.86 11.91
N THR A 40 19.36 -6.17 11.82
CA THR A 40 19.10 -6.87 10.57
C THR A 40 17.85 -7.73 10.75
N ILE A 41 16.89 -7.58 9.85
CA ILE A 41 15.62 -8.31 9.88
C ILE A 41 15.47 -9.06 8.55
N PRO A 42 15.57 -10.39 8.56
CA PRO A 42 15.37 -11.19 7.37
C PRO A 42 13.88 -11.33 7.03
N PHE A 43 13.58 -11.33 5.75
CA PHE A 43 12.29 -11.66 5.15
C PHE A 43 12.50 -12.85 4.22
N GLU A 44 11.91 -13.98 4.59
CA GLU A 44 11.95 -15.23 3.82
C GLU A 44 10.52 -15.60 3.44
N VAL A 45 10.21 -15.42 2.15
CA VAL A 45 8.88 -15.68 1.60
C VAL A 45 8.98 -16.83 0.61
N THR A 46 8.36 -17.97 0.94
CA THR A 46 8.25 -19.12 0.05
C THR A 46 6.92 -19.08 -0.69
N VAL A 47 6.99 -19.06 -2.02
CA VAL A 47 5.82 -19.06 -2.90
C VAL A 47 5.03 -20.36 -2.74
N ASN A 48 3.70 -20.27 -2.75
CA ASN A 48 2.77 -21.41 -2.62
C ASN A 48 2.95 -22.23 -1.31
N SER A 49 3.61 -21.66 -0.30
CA SER A 49 3.70 -22.27 1.03
C SER A 49 2.32 -22.34 1.69
N MET A 50 2.09 -23.44 2.42
CA MET A 50 0.89 -23.67 3.22
C MET A 50 1.33 -24.06 4.63
N PRO A 51 1.18 -23.18 5.64
CA PRO A 51 0.62 -21.82 5.58
C PRO A 51 1.53 -20.82 4.82
N SER A 52 0.94 -19.71 4.36
CA SER A 52 1.68 -18.66 3.65
C SER A 52 2.69 -17.97 4.55
N THR A 53 3.91 -17.73 4.05
CA THR A 53 4.99 -17.05 4.78
C THR A 53 5.13 -15.56 4.45
N ASN A 54 4.18 -14.98 3.71
CA ASN A 54 4.23 -13.58 3.25
C ASN A 54 3.65 -12.55 4.25
N ILE A 55 3.30 -12.98 5.46
CA ILE A 55 2.78 -12.12 6.53
C ILE A 55 3.77 -12.12 7.68
N HIS A 56 4.27 -10.93 8.01
CA HIS A 56 5.21 -10.73 9.10
C HIS A 56 4.59 -9.79 10.14
N ALA A 57 4.71 -10.15 11.42
CA ALA A 57 4.15 -9.37 12.52
C ALA A 57 5.26 -8.89 13.47
N PHE A 58 5.25 -7.59 13.76
CA PHE A 58 6.09 -6.97 14.80
C PHE A 58 5.31 -6.84 16.11
N ILE A 59 5.68 -7.62 17.11
CA ILE A 59 5.00 -7.63 18.42
C ILE A 59 5.99 -7.17 19.49
N GLY A 60 5.50 -6.32 20.40
CA GLY A 60 6.30 -5.80 21.50
C GLY A 60 5.57 -4.70 22.26
N ARG A 61 6.11 -4.30 23.42
CA ARG A 61 5.53 -3.25 24.26
C ARG A 61 5.47 -1.90 23.53
N ASN A 62 4.61 -1.00 24.00
CA ASN A 62 4.61 0.38 23.50
C ASN A 62 5.98 1.02 23.77
N GLY A 63 6.46 1.82 22.81
CA GLY A 63 7.78 2.46 22.90
C GLY A 63 8.99 1.58 22.55
N CYS A 64 8.82 0.27 22.25
CA CYS A 64 9.96 -0.59 21.92
C CYS A 64 10.53 -0.40 20.48
N GLY A 65 10.09 0.65 19.76
CA GLY A 65 10.63 0.98 18.44
C GLY A 65 9.96 0.31 17.22
N LYS A 66 8.80 -0.35 17.38
CA LYS A 66 8.08 -0.98 16.24
C LYS A 66 7.84 -0.01 15.09
N THR A 67 7.22 1.13 15.37
CA THR A 67 6.95 2.17 14.36
C THR A 67 8.25 2.73 13.79
N THR A 68 9.31 2.87 14.61
CA THR A 68 10.63 3.30 14.13
C THR A 68 11.23 2.34 13.10
N ILE A 69 11.10 1.03 13.32
CA ILE A 69 11.56 0.01 12.36
C ILE A 69 10.75 0.11 11.06
N LEU A 70 9.42 0.19 11.14
CA LEU A 70 8.55 0.33 9.97
C LEU A 70 8.87 1.60 9.16
N ASN A 71 9.12 2.72 9.84
CA ASN A 71 9.52 3.96 9.18
C ASN A 71 10.89 3.86 8.52
N GLY A 72 11.82 3.15 9.18
CA GLY A 72 13.12 2.83 8.60
C GLY A 72 12.98 2.02 7.32
N MET A 73 12.07 1.04 7.28
CA MET A 73 11.77 0.27 6.06
C MET A 73 11.18 1.14 4.95
N ILE A 74 10.22 2.01 5.26
CA ILE A 74 9.68 2.98 4.30
C ILE A 74 10.79 3.87 3.75
N GLY A 75 11.66 4.39 4.63
CA GLY A 75 12.83 5.19 4.27
C GLY A 75 13.80 4.44 3.36
N ALA A 76 14.12 3.19 3.68
CA ALA A 76 14.99 2.35 2.86
C ALA A 76 14.42 2.03 1.47
N ILE A 77 13.10 1.90 1.33
CA ILE A 77 12.45 1.65 0.03
C ILE A 77 12.37 2.92 -0.81
N THR A 78 12.03 4.05 -0.19
CA THR A 78 11.85 5.34 -0.87
C THR A 78 13.18 6.06 -1.15
N ASN A 79 14.21 5.80 -0.33
CA ASN A 79 15.57 6.30 -0.48
C ASN A 79 16.60 5.16 -0.38
N PRO A 80 16.69 4.32 -1.41
CA PRO A 80 17.51 3.11 -1.40
C PRO A 80 19.01 3.37 -1.43
N GLU A 81 19.48 4.62 -1.49
CA GLU A 81 20.89 5.02 -1.38
C GLU A 81 21.30 5.44 0.05
N ASN A 82 20.36 5.44 1.01
CA ASN A 82 20.64 5.80 2.41
C ASN A 82 21.62 4.83 3.10
N ASN A 83 22.77 5.31 3.58
CA ASN A 83 23.79 4.43 4.19
C ASN A 83 23.37 3.78 5.51
N GLU A 84 22.43 4.38 6.24
CA GLU A 84 21.98 3.90 7.55
C GLU A 84 20.85 2.87 7.43
N TYR A 85 19.95 3.03 6.47
CA TYR A 85 18.76 2.20 6.29
C TYR A 85 18.68 1.70 4.85
N PHE A 86 18.78 0.38 4.65
CA PHE A 86 18.75 -0.20 3.31
C PHE A 86 18.20 -1.63 3.32
N PHE A 87 17.75 -2.07 2.16
CA PHE A 87 17.44 -3.47 1.90
C PHE A 87 18.60 -4.14 1.18
N SER A 88 18.86 -5.41 1.50
CA SER A 88 19.82 -6.25 0.79
C SER A 88 19.17 -7.56 0.39
N GLU A 89 19.61 -8.13 -0.74
CA GLU A 89 19.20 -9.46 -1.16
C GLU A 89 20.15 -10.49 -0.54
N ASN A 90 19.58 -11.52 0.09
CA ASN A 90 20.35 -12.59 0.72
C ASN A 90 20.60 -13.69 -0.30
N ASN A 91 21.50 -13.46 -1.27
CA ASN A 91 21.94 -14.54 -2.14
C ASN A 91 23.17 -15.24 -1.54
N ARG A 92 23.26 -16.57 -1.67
CA ARG A 92 24.16 -17.48 -0.93
C ARG A 92 25.67 -17.16 -1.00
N LEU A 93 26.10 -16.19 -1.81
CA LEU A 93 27.50 -15.81 -1.98
C LEU A 93 27.81 -14.32 -1.83
N ILE A 94 26.84 -13.41 -2.00
CA ILE A 94 27.07 -11.95 -1.97
C ILE A 94 25.82 -11.27 -1.41
N GLU A 95 25.98 -10.51 -0.34
CA GLU A 95 24.94 -9.57 0.11
C GLU A 95 25.02 -8.32 -0.79
N SER A 96 24.06 -8.18 -1.69
CA SER A 96 23.97 -7.01 -2.57
C SER A 96 22.84 -6.11 -2.14
N ARG A 97 23.11 -4.80 -2.08
CA ARG A 97 22.10 -3.78 -1.80
C ARG A 97 21.01 -3.81 -2.87
N ILE A 98 19.76 -3.80 -2.43
CA ILE A 98 18.60 -3.75 -3.31
C ILE A 98 18.50 -2.36 -3.95
N PRO A 99 18.51 -2.24 -5.29
CA PRO A 99 18.54 -0.96 -5.98
C PRO A 99 17.16 -0.30 -6.04
N LYS A 100 17.16 0.97 -6.43
CA LYS A 100 15.94 1.74 -6.70
C LYS A 100 15.06 1.07 -7.76
N GLY A 101 13.76 0.97 -7.47
CA GLY A 101 12.76 0.40 -8.39
C GLY A 101 12.68 -1.13 -8.38
N TYR A 102 13.43 -1.80 -7.48
CA TYR A 102 13.28 -3.24 -7.24
C TYR A 102 11.86 -3.59 -6.76
N PHE A 103 11.38 -2.89 -5.74
CA PHE A 103 9.99 -3.00 -5.28
C PHE A 103 9.08 -2.25 -6.25
N ARG A 104 8.01 -2.90 -6.72
CA ARG A 104 7.04 -2.26 -7.61
C ARG A 104 6.24 -1.15 -6.92
N SER A 105 5.72 -1.45 -5.73
CA SER A 105 4.84 -0.56 -4.98
C SER A 105 4.98 -0.80 -3.48
N LEU A 106 4.91 0.28 -2.71
CA LEU A 106 4.81 0.30 -1.26
C LEU A 106 3.51 1.00 -0.86
N VAL A 107 2.68 0.30 -0.09
CA VAL A 107 1.46 0.86 0.50
C VAL A 107 1.65 0.92 2.01
N SER A 108 1.72 2.13 2.56
CA SER A 108 1.82 2.35 4.00
C SER A 108 0.44 2.66 4.57
N VAL A 109 -0.01 1.88 5.55
CA VAL A 109 -1.29 2.09 6.22
C VAL A 109 -1.05 2.45 7.69
N SER A 110 -1.47 3.65 8.11
CA SER A 110 -1.42 4.04 9.54
C SER A 110 -2.55 4.97 9.94
N PHE A 111 -3.36 4.52 10.89
CA PHE A 111 -4.47 5.28 11.49
C PHE A 111 -4.18 5.73 12.93
N SER A 112 -2.91 5.76 13.33
CA SER A 112 -2.50 6.25 14.65
C SER A 112 -2.27 7.76 14.58
N ALA A 113 -3.05 8.53 15.35
CA ALA A 113 -2.83 9.97 15.52
C ALA A 113 -1.55 10.28 16.31
N PHE A 114 -1.00 9.28 17.03
CA PHE A 114 0.16 9.41 17.89
C PHE A 114 1.47 8.95 17.23
N ASP A 115 1.41 8.39 16.02
CA ASP A 115 2.63 8.03 15.32
C ASP A 115 3.43 9.32 15.05
N PRO A 116 4.68 9.45 15.48
CA PRO A 116 5.45 10.68 15.30
C PRO A 116 5.90 10.92 13.85
N PHE A 117 5.66 9.94 12.97
CA PHE A 117 6.19 9.91 11.61
C PHE A 117 5.37 10.73 10.63
N THR A 118 6.06 11.45 9.75
CA THR A 118 5.45 12.09 8.58
C THR A 118 5.64 11.16 7.38
N PRO A 119 4.57 10.65 6.76
CA PRO A 119 4.71 9.82 5.57
C PRO A 119 5.39 10.61 4.44
N PRO A 120 6.25 9.94 3.63
CA PRO A 120 6.76 10.52 2.40
C PRO A 120 5.65 11.06 1.50
N LYS A 121 6.00 11.95 0.57
CA LYS A 121 5.07 12.35 -0.47
C LYS A 121 4.71 11.15 -1.34
N GLU A 122 3.43 11.02 -1.66
CA GLU A 122 2.97 9.98 -2.59
C GLU A 122 3.65 10.13 -3.96
N GLN A 123 3.94 8.98 -4.56
CA GLN A 123 4.68 8.88 -5.80
C GLN A 123 4.03 7.78 -6.65
N PRO A 124 2.96 8.09 -7.39
CA PRO A 124 2.22 7.08 -8.15
C PRO A 124 2.85 6.74 -9.50
N ASP A 125 3.83 7.53 -9.96
CA ASP A 125 4.45 7.39 -11.29
C ASP A 125 5.56 6.32 -11.29
N PRO A 126 5.33 5.15 -11.92
CA PRO A 126 6.28 4.04 -11.91
C PRO A 126 7.60 4.36 -12.65
N ALA A 127 7.64 5.41 -13.48
CA ALA A 127 8.87 5.81 -14.16
C ALA A 127 9.91 6.42 -13.19
N LYS A 128 9.49 6.85 -11.99
CA LYS A 128 10.37 7.46 -10.99
C LYS A 128 10.92 6.47 -9.96
N GLY A 129 10.57 5.18 -10.06
CA GLY A 129 11.01 4.11 -9.18
C GLY A 129 9.85 3.39 -8.50
N THR A 130 10.06 2.94 -7.26
CA THR A 130 9.03 2.29 -6.44
C THR A 130 7.86 3.25 -6.21
N GLN A 131 6.66 2.82 -6.56
CA GLN A 131 5.46 3.61 -6.28
C GLN A 131 5.21 3.68 -4.76
N TYR A 132 4.83 4.83 -4.24
CA TYR A 132 4.51 5.00 -2.82
C TYR A 132 3.10 5.57 -2.63
N PHE A 133 2.30 4.89 -1.83
CA PHE A 133 0.94 5.27 -1.46
C PHE A 133 0.79 5.26 0.07
N TYR A 134 0.07 6.24 0.61
CA TYR A 134 -0.18 6.36 2.04
C TYR A 134 -1.68 6.39 2.33
N ILE A 135 -2.16 5.44 3.12
CA ILE A 135 -3.53 5.37 3.59
C ILE A 135 -3.53 5.60 5.10
N GLY A 136 -4.10 6.72 5.56
CA GLY A 136 -4.05 7.03 6.98
C GLY A 136 -4.46 8.44 7.35
N LEU A 137 -4.25 8.77 8.61
CA LEU A 137 -4.73 10.03 9.22
C LEU A 137 -3.84 11.24 8.95
N LYS A 138 -2.61 11.07 8.46
CA LYS A 138 -1.69 12.20 8.25
C LYS A 138 -1.72 12.72 6.84
N ASN A 139 -1.70 14.04 6.69
CA ASN A 139 -1.47 14.69 5.42
C ASN A 139 0.04 14.89 5.22
N ALA A 140 0.61 14.22 4.21
CA ALA A 140 2.05 14.29 3.91
C ALA A 140 2.51 15.71 3.51
N ALA A 141 1.62 16.54 2.96
CA ALA A 141 1.95 17.88 2.49
C ALA A 141 1.93 18.92 3.61
N SER A 142 0.93 18.87 4.50
CA SER A 142 0.76 19.84 5.60
C SER A 142 1.31 19.36 6.94
N ASN A 143 1.70 18.09 7.06
CA ASN A 143 2.05 17.43 8.31
C ASN A 143 0.95 17.55 9.40
N SER A 144 -0.29 17.77 8.98
CA SER A 144 -1.47 17.85 9.85
C SER A 144 -2.26 16.55 9.83
N LEU A 145 -3.21 16.41 10.74
CA LEU A 145 -4.21 15.35 10.65
C LEU A 145 -5.23 15.70 9.57
N LYS A 146 -5.66 14.69 8.82
CA LYS A 146 -6.77 14.75 7.88
C LYS A 146 -8.06 14.94 8.67
N SER A 147 -8.93 15.82 8.18
CA SER A 147 -10.28 15.95 8.68
C SER A 147 -11.12 14.74 8.29
N LEU A 148 -12.28 14.57 8.93
CA LEU A 148 -13.25 13.55 8.52
C LEU A 148 -13.73 13.79 7.07
N GLY A 149 -13.83 15.05 6.64
CA GLY A 149 -14.18 15.41 5.27
C GLY A 149 -13.14 14.91 4.27
N ASP A 150 -11.86 15.11 4.57
CA ASP A 150 -10.76 14.62 3.72
C ASP A 150 -10.80 13.10 3.56
N LEU A 151 -10.97 12.37 4.68
CA LEU A 151 -11.06 10.91 4.67
C LEU A 151 -12.27 10.41 3.87
N ARG A 152 -13.42 11.09 3.96
CA ARG A 152 -14.61 10.74 3.18
C ARG A 152 -14.39 10.97 1.69
N LEU A 153 -13.75 12.08 1.30
CA LEU A 153 -13.43 12.38 -0.10
C LEU A 153 -12.43 11.36 -0.67
N GLU A 154 -11.41 11.00 0.08
CA GLU A 154 -10.44 9.94 -0.30
C GLU A 154 -11.14 8.60 -0.47
N PHE A 155 -12.01 8.21 0.47
CA PHE A 155 -12.80 7.00 0.38
C PHE A 155 -13.67 6.98 -0.87
N ILE A 156 -14.41 8.06 -1.13
CA ILE A 156 -15.30 8.15 -2.29
C ILE A 156 -14.51 8.08 -3.59
N SER A 157 -13.40 8.80 -3.69
CA SER A 157 -12.55 8.79 -4.88
C SER A 157 -12.02 7.37 -5.17
N ALA A 158 -11.56 6.67 -4.13
CA ALA A 158 -11.12 5.28 -4.24
C ALA A 158 -12.26 4.33 -4.60
N PHE A 159 -13.44 4.52 -4.01
CA PHE A 159 -14.65 3.73 -4.27
C PHE A 159 -15.09 3.87 -5.74
N ILE A 160 -15.21 5.09 -6.24
CA ILE A 160 -15.52 5.37 -7.66
C ILE A 160 -14.49 4.68 -8.56
N GLY A 161 -13.20 4.79 -8.23
CA GLY A 161 -12.12 4.10 -8.94
C GLY A 161 -12.27 2.57 -8.97
N CYS A 162 -12.84 1.97 -7.92
CA CYS A 162 -13.17 0.54 -7.89
C CYS A 162 -14.39 0.22 -8.76
N MET A 163 -15.43 1.06 -8.72
CA MET A 163 -16.68 0.82 -9.46
C MET A 163 -16.51 0.93 -10.99
N ARG A 164 -15.52 1.70 -11.45
CA ARG A 164 -15.18 1.86 -12.87
C ARG A 164 -14.64 0.60 -13.55
N VAL A 165 -14.11 -0.34 -12.78
CA VAL A 165 -13.44 -1.54 -13.31
C VAL A 165 -14.15 -2.77 -12.79
N ASP A 166 -14.81 -3.54 -13.66
CA ASP A 166 -15.65 -4.68 -13.27
C ASP A 166 -14.95 -5.66 -12.34
N ARG A 167 -13.68 -5.99 -12.63
CA ARG A 167 -12.89 -6.87 -11.75
C ARG A 167 -12.71 -6.27 -10.35
N LYS A 168 -12.41 -4.98 -10.22
CA LYS A 168 -12.24 -4.32 -8.91
C LYS A 168 -13.57 -4.21 -8.17
N ARG A 169 -14.65 -3.90 -8.89
CA ARG A 169 -16.01 -3.87 -8.36
C ARG A 169 -16.41 -5.22 -7.77
N GLN A 170 -16.17 -6.32 -8.49
CA GLN A 170 -16.48 -7.66 -8.00
C GLN A 170 -15.64 -8.02 -6.77
N LEU A 171 -14.33 -7.75 -6.80
CA LEU A 171 -13.46 -7.96 -5.64
C LEU A 171 -13.92 -7.18 -4.41
N TRP A 172 -14.31 -5.92 -4.59
CA TRP A 172 -14.86 -5.10 -3.52
C TRP A 172 -16.17 -5.69 -2.97
N LEU A 173 -17.08 -6.09 -3.85
CA LEU A 173 -18.37 -6.69 -3.45
C LEU A 173 -18.18 -7.98 -2.65
N GLU A 174 -17.30 -8.88 -3.12
CA GLU A 174 -16.98 -10.11 -2.41
C GLU A 174 -16.35 -9.85 -1.04
N ALA A 175 -15.43 -8.88 -0.96
CA ALA A 175 -14.78 -8.51 0.29
C ALA A 175 -15.80 -7.95 1.30
N ILE A 176 -16.66 -7.01 0.87
CA ILE A 176 -17.68 -6.43 1.74
C ILE A 176 -18.71 -7.47 2.17
N LYS A 177 -19.19 -8.34 1.26
CA LYS A 177 -20.11 -9.43 1.62
C LYS A 177 -19.53 -10.36 2.68
N LYS A 178 -18.23 -10.68 2.59
CA LYS A 178 -17.55 -11.49 3.60
C LYS A 178 -17.44 -10.75 4.93
N LEU A 179 -17.10 -9.47 4.92
CA LEU A 179 -17.02 -8.66 6.14
C LEU A 179 -18.37 -8.46 6.82
N SER A 180 -19.46 -8.34 6.05
CA SER A 180 -20.83 -8.22 6.56
C SER A 180 -21.37 -9.47 7.26
N SER A 181 -20.57 -10.52 7.44
CA SER A 181 -20.90 -11.56 8.43
C SER A 181 -20.82 -11.05 9.86
N ASP A 182 -20.04 -9.99 10.10
CA ASP A 182 -20.00 -9.24 11.36
C ASP A 182 -21.10 -8.19 11.39
N GLU A 183 -21.79 -8.07 12.54
CA GLU A 183 -22.93 -7.18 12.71
C GLU A 183 -22.55 -5.69 12.51
N ASN A 184 -21.36 -5.27 12.96
CA ASN A 184 -20.93 -3.88 12.79
C ASN A 184 -20.77 -3.54 11.30
N PHE A 185 -20.19 -4.46 10.53
CA PHE A 185 -20.04 -4.27 9.08
C PHE A 185 -21.37 -4.41 8.33
N SER A 186 -22.27 -5.29 8.77
CA SER A 186 -23.60 -5.42 8.19
C SER A 186 -24.40 -4.12 8.36
N ASN A 187 -24.38 -3.54 9.56
CA ASN A 187 -25.13 -2.32 9.90
C ASN A 187 -24.62 -1.07 9.17
N MET A 188 -23.41 -1.10 8.61
CA MET A 188 -22.90 0.00 7.77
C MET A 188 -23.54 0.03 6.36
N GLU A 189 -24.24 -1.02 5.95
CA GLU A 189 -24.93 -1.14 4.66
C GLU A 189 -24.09 -0.71 3.44
N LEU A 190 -22.77 -0.98 3.47
CA LEU A 190 -21.83 -0.47 2.48
C LEU A 190 -22.20 -0.87 1.04
N ILE A 191 -22.85 -2.02 0.85
CA ILE A 191 -23.33 -2.49 -0.47
C ILE A 191 -24.30 -1.50 -1.11
N SER A 192 -25.09 -0.76 -0.32
CA SER A 192 -26.02 0.26 -0.81
C SER A 192 -25.33 1.38 -1.61
N LEU A 193 -24.05 1.65 -1.33
CA LEU A 193 -23.25 2.64 -2.05
C LEU A 193 -23.12 2.32 -3.55
N ILE A 194 -23.15 1.03 -3.91
CA ILE A 194 -23.14 0.61 -5.32
C ILE A 194 -24.42 1.06 -6.00
N SER A 195 -25.57 0.87 -5.35
CA SER A 195 -26.87 1.28 -5.88
C SER A 195 -26.93 2.79 -6.07
N LYS A 196 -26.46 3.56 -5.07
CA LYS A 196 -26.35 5.03 -5.17
C LYS A 196 -25.42 5.46 -6.32
N TYR A 197 -24.30 4.76 -6.52
CA TYR A 197 -23.37 5.06 -7.61
C TYR A 197 -24.00 4.82 -8.99
N GLU A 198 -24.68 3.68 -9.17
CA GLU A 198 -25.34 3.35 -10.43
C GLU A 198 -26.52 4.27 -10.72
N GLU A 199 -27.27 4.67 -9.70
CA GLU A 199 -28.34 5.65 -9.82
C GLU A 199 -27.79 7.01 -10.29
N LEU A 200 -26.75 7.52 -9.64
CA LEU A 200 -26.12 8.78 -10.07
C LEU A 200 -25.59 8.69 -11.50
N ARG A 201 -24.93 7.59 -11.86
CA ARG A 201 -24.42 7.36 -13.21
C ARG A 201 -25.53 7.32 -14.27
N ARG A 202 -26.70 6.77 -13.94
CA ARG A 202 -27.87 6.77 -14.83
C ARG A 202 -28.52 8.15 -14.96
N ASN A 203 -28.58 8.89 -13.85
CA ASN A 203 -29.23 10.21 -13.81
C ASN A 203 -28.37 11.31 -14.46
N GLU A 204 -27.05 11.16 -14.41
CA GLU A 204 -26.08 12.14 -14.94
C GLU A 204 -25.18 11.53 -16.04
N PRO A 205 -25.74 11.00 -17.14
CA PRO A 205 -24.97 10.26 -18.15
C PRO A 205 -23.96 11.12 -18.92
N GLN A 206 -24.10 12.44 -18.84
CA GLN A 206 -23.21 13.41 -19.49
C GLN A 206 -21.96 13.71 -18.66
N ILE A 207 -21.94 13.35 -17.38
CA ILE A 207 -20.79 13.60 -16.49
C ILE A 207 -19.90 12.35 -16.53
N GLN A 208 -18.63 12.55 -16.88
CA GLN A 208 -17.65 11.47 -16.80
C GLN A 208 -17.43 11.09 -15.33
N VAL A 209 -17.38 9.78 -15.06
CA VAL A 209 -17.29 9.24 -13.69
C VAL A 209 -15.96 9.56 -12.99
N ASP A 210 -14.95 10.01 -13.73
CA ASP A 210 -13.66 10.46 -13.22
C ASP A 210 -13.51 11.98 -13.15
N ASP A 211 -14.58 12.72 -13.42
CA ASP A 211 -14.65 14.15 -13.19
C ASP A 211 -14.85 14.44 -11.68
N ASP A 212 -14.17 15.47 -11.16
CA ASP A 212 -14.35 15.97 -9.80
C ASP A 212 -15.81 16.33 -9.51
N LYS A 213 -16.56 16.78 -10.54
CA LYS A 213 -18.00 17.04 -10.46
C LYS A 213 -18.78 15.79 -10.09
N PHE A 214 -18.47 14.63 -10.68
CA PHE A 214 -19.13 13.37 -10.35
C PHE A 214 -18.85 12.98 -8.90
N THR A 215 -17.58 13.07 -8.48
CA THR A 215 -17.13 12.79 -7.11
C THR A 215 -17.88 13.65 -6.10
N LYS A 216 -18.03 14.96 -6.37
CA LYS A 216 -18.75 15.89 -5.51
C LYS A 216 -20.25 15.55 -5.42
N LEU A 217 -20.90 15.29 -6.56
CA LEU A 217 -22.31 14.90 -6.59
C LEU A 217 -22.57 13.60 -5.82
N PHE A 218 -21.67 12.63 -5.94
CA PHE A 218 -21.78 11.37 -5.22
C PHE A 218 -21.57 11.56 -3.71
N TYR A 219 -20.59 12.39 -3.32
CA TYR A 219 -20.40 12.77 -1.91
C TYR A 219 -21.66 13.39 -1.31
N ASP A 220 -22.28 14.35 -2.00
CA ASP A 220 -23.49 15.02 -1.54
C ASP A 220 -24.70 14.06 -1.50
N ASN A 221 -24.78 13.08 -2.40
CA ASN A 221 -25.83 12.06 -2.42
C ASN A 221 -25.71 11.05 -1.26
N ILE A 222 -24.50 10.72 -0.83
CA ILE A 222 -24.29 9.79 0.29
C ILE A 222 -24.56 10.47 1.64
N GLN A 223 -24.39 11.78 1.75
CA GLN A 223 -24.66 12.52 3.00
C GLN A 223 -26.15 12.78 3.27
N LYS A 224 -27.00 12.62 2.26
CA LYS A 224 -28.47 12.65 2.40
C LYS A 224 -29.01 11.27 2.73
#